data_AF-A0A6P2BNH0-F1
#
_entry.id   AF-A0A6P2BNH0-F1
#
_cell.length_a   1.000
_cell.length_b   1.000
_cell.length_c   1.000
_cell.angle_alpha   90.00
_cell.angle_beta   90.00
_cell.angle_gamma   90.00
#
_symmetry.space_group_name_H-M   'P 1'
#
loop_
_entity.id
_entity.type
_entity.pdbx_description
1 polymer ?
#
loop_
_entity_poly.entity_id
_entity_poly.type
_entity_poly.pdbx_seq_one_letter_code
_entity_poly.pdbx_strand_id
1 'polypeptide(L)'
;MFASPVSGYLLRYAADAGFRTLLVEPDAGRAEAARMAGFPVLTAMPEDLDDADVVVTDHHRDELGVLLRDALATKARWVGIMGNPRHAGPHVAALTDLGVDAADIARVHRPIGLNIGSRIPPEIAISTLAGLLADRNSRPGGFAF
;
A
#
# COMPACT_ATOMS: atom_id res chain seq x y z
N MET A 1 2.55 -4.05 0.02
CA MET A 1 3.39 -4.21 1.23
C MET A 1 2.60 -4.98 2.28
N PHE A 2 3.28 -5.92 2.93
CA PHE A 2 2.79 -6.97 3.82
C PHE A 2 1.89 -8.01 3.15
N ALA A 3 2.19 -9.28 3.42
CA ALA A 3 1.36 -10.41 3.08
C ALA A 3 0.06 -10.34 3.90
N SER A 4 -1.06 -10.23 3.20
CA SER A 4 -2.41 -10.22 3.77
C SER A 4 -3.38 -10.79 2.73
N PRO A 5 -4.61 -11.19 3.12
CA PRO A 5 -5.62 -11.55 2.14
C PRO A 5 -5.88 -10.43 1.12
N VAL A 6 -5.83 -9.16 1.54
CA VAL A 6 -6.04 -8.01 0.64
C VAL A 6 -4.92 -7.89 -0.38
N SER A 7 -3.66 -7.99 0.03
CA SER A 7 -2.54 -7.88 -0.92
C SER A 7 -2.55 -9.02 -1.93
N GLY A 8 -2.95 -10.24 -1.56
CA GLY A 8 -3.11 -11.35 -2.51
C GLY A 8 -4.09 -11.05 -3.65
N TYR A 9 -5.27 -10.50 -3.34
CA TYR A 9 -6.23 -10.07 -4.37
C TYR A 9 -5.73 -8.86 -5.16
N LEU A 10 -5.15 -7.87 -4.48
CA LEU A 10 -4.66 -6.64 -5.11
C LEU A 10 -3.55 -6.92 -6.11
N LEU A 11 -2.59 -7.80 -5.79
CA LEU A 11 -1.52 -8.20 -6.70
C LEU A 11 -2.08 -8.82 -7.98
N ARG A 12 -3.11 -9.68 -7.86
CA ARG A 12 -3.74 -10.31 -9.03
C ARG A 12 -4.50 -9.30 -9.88
N TYR A 13 -5.38 -8.50 -9.28
CA TYR A 13 -6.17 -7.52 -10.01
C TYR A 13 -5.30 -6.42 -10.64
N ALA A 14 -4.25 -5.99 -9.95
CA ALA A 14 -3.32 -5.01 -10.50
C ALA A 14 -2.51 -5.59 -11.67
N ALA A 15 -2.07 -6.85 -11.59
CA ALA A 15 -1.42 -7.52 -12.71
C ALA A 15 -2.34 -7.60 -13.94
N ASP A 16 -3.61 -7.97 -13.76
CA ASP A 16 -4.62 -7.99 -14.83
C ASP A 16 -4.89 -6.58 -15.41
N ALA A 17 -4.74 -5.53 -14.58
CA ALA A 17 -4.83 -4.13 -15.00
C ALA A 17 -3.52 -3.56 -15.60
N GLY A 18 -2.52 -4.41 -15.84
CA GLY A 18 -1.27 -4.05 -16.51
C GLY A 18 -0.16 -3.51 -15.61
N PHE A 19 -0.29 -3.61 -14.28
CA PHE A 19 0.78 -3.25 -13.36
C PHE A 19 1.81 -4.37 -13.26
N ARG A 20 3.09 -4.01 -13.17
CA ARG A 20 4.11 -4.91 -12.64
C ARG A 20 3.99 -4.92 -11.12
N THR A 21 3.62 -6.05 -10.54
CA THR A 21 3.31 -6.16 -9.11
C THR A 21 4.41 -6.88 -8.34
N LEU A 22 4.75 -6.39 -7.15
CA LEU A 22 5.70 -6.99 -6.22
C LEU A 22 5.14 -6.93 -4.80
N LEU A 23 5.35 -7.98 -4.02
CA LEU A 23 5.06 -7.99 -2.58
C LEU A 23 6.35 -7.73 -1.80
N VAL A 24 6.32 -6.75 -0.90
CA VAL A 24 7.38 -6.58 0.12
C VAL A 24 6.86 -7.13 1.44
N GLU A 25 7.50 -8.16 1.97
CA GLU A 25 7.19 -8.80 3.25
C GLU A 25 8.50 -9.09 4.02
N PRO A 26 8.81 -8.32 5.07
CA PRO A 26 10.05 -8.48 5.83
C PRO A 26 10.08 -9.72 6.72
N ASP A 27 8.93 -10.26 7.13
CA ASP A 27 8.89 -11.50 7.89
C ASP A 27 9.18 -12.70 6.98
N ALA A 28 10.26 -13.43 7.27
CA ALA A 28 10.74 -14.52 6.41
C ALA A 28 9.70 -15.65 6.24
N GLY A 29 8.94 -15.97 7.29
CA GLY A 29 7.93 -17.02 7.24
C GLY A 29 6.73 -16.64 6.36
N ARG A 30 6.24 -15.41 6.51
CA ARG A 30 5.17 -14.85 5.67
C ARG A 30 5.63 -14.65 4.23
N ALA A 31 6.87 -14.23 4.02
CA ALA A 31 7.46 -14.08 2.71
C ALA A 31 7.51 -15.42 1.97
N GLU A 32 7.95 -16.48 2.65
CA GLU A 32 7.98 -17.83 2.07
C GLU A 32 6.58 -18.35 1.75
N ALA A 33 5.62 -18.18 2.66
CA ALA A 33 4.23 -18.54 2.40
C ALA A 33 3.65 -17.82 1.17
N ALA A 34 3.96 -16.53 0.99
CA ALA A 34 3.53 -15.76 -0.16
C ALA A 34 4.22 -16.20 -1.47
N ARG A 35 5.50 -16.61 -1.43
CA ARG A 35 6.18 -17.20 -2.59
C ARG A 35 5.57 -18.53 -3.01
N MET A 36 5.26 -19.40 -2.05
CA MET A 36 4.56 -20.66 -2.31
C MET A 36 3.17 -20.44 -2.91
N ALA A 37 2.52 -19.32 -2.60
CA ALA A 37 1.26 -18.90 -3.21
C ALA A 37 1.43 -18.29 -4.63
N GLY A 38 2.65 -18.23 -5.16
CA GLY A 38 2.96 -17.78 -6.52
C GLY A 38 3.19 -16.28 -6.67
N PHE A 39 3.30 -15.53 -5.57
CA PHE A 39 3.57 -14.08 -5.65
C PHE A 39 5.08 -13.80 -5.80
N PRO A 40 5.46 -12.76 -6.55
CA PRO A 40 6.83 -12.27 -6.55
C PRO A 40 7.09 -11.47 -5.26
N VAL A 41 7.99 -11.97 -4.40
CA VAL A 41 8.20 -11.44 -3.04
C VAL A 41 9.64 -10.96 -2.81
N LEU A 42 9.77 -9.74 -2.30
CA LEU A 42 10.97 -9.14 -1.74
C LEU A 42 10.86 -9.09 -0.21
N THR A 43 11.98 -9.21 0.49
CA THR A 43 12.03 -9.11 1.96
C THR A 43 12.43 -7.72 2.47
N ALA A 44 12.78 -6.81 1.56
CA ALA A 44 13.14 -5.43 1.86
C ALA A 44 12.63 -4.51 0.77
N MET A 45 12.56 -3.21 1.07
CA MET A 45 12.21 -2.20 0.08
C MET A 45 13.27 -2.16 -1.01
N PRO A 46 12.92 -2.24 -2.30
CA PRO A 46 13.86 -1.94 -3.37
C PRO A 46 14.15 -0.42 -3.39
N GLU A 47 15.37 -0.05 -3.72
CA GLU A 47 15.78 1.36 -3.79
C GLU A 47 15.20 2.08 -5.03
N ASP A 48 14.95 1.33 -6.10
CA ASP A 48 14.49 1.80 -7.41
C ASP A 48 12.95 1.72 -7.57
N LEU A 49 12.23 2.44 -6.70
CA LEU A 49 10.77 2.59 -6.79
C LEU A 49 10.33 3.81 -7.61
N ASP A 50 11.15 4.25 -8.57
CA ASP A 50 10.81 5.36 -9.46
C ASP A 50 9.47 5.09 -10.16
N ASP A 51 8.52 6.01 -9.97
CA ASP A 51 7.15 5.95 -10.52
C ASP A 51 6.26 4.79 -10.00
N ALA A 52 6.66 4.13 -8.89
CA ALA A 52 5.90 3.02 -8.33
C ALA A 52 4.79 3.47 -7.36
N ASP A 53 3.73 2.64 -7.29
CA ASP A 53 2.64 2.78 -6.32
C ASP A 53 2.85 1.85 -5.14
N VAL A 54 2.92 2.45 -3.95
CA VAL A 54 3.27 1.77 -2.73
C VAL A 54 2.03 1.65 -1.83
N VAL A 55 1.57 0.41 -1.63
CA VAL A 55 0.34 0.13 -0.86
C VAL A 55 0.64 -0.70 0.38
N VAL A 56 0.40 -0.16 1.57
CA VAL A 56 0.40 -0.90 2.84
C VAL A 56 -0.95 -1.54 3.09
N THR A 57 -0.96 -2.87 3.22
CA THR A 57 -2.18 -3.66 3.46
C THR A 57 -2.32 -4.21 4.87
N ASP A 58 -1.47 -3.79 5.79
CA ASP A 58 -1.60 -4.07 7.22
C ASP A 58 -1.01 -2.91 8.02
N HIS A 59 -1.82 -2.25 8.82
CA HIS A 59 -1.44 -1.05 9.57
C HIS A 59 -1.17 -1.33 11.05
N HIS A 60 -1.12 -2.61 11.45
CA HIS A 60 -0.84 -3.04 12.82
C HIS A 60 0.54 -3.69 12.96
N ARG A 61 1.33 -3.72 11.88
CA ARG A 61 2.67 -4.31 11.87
C ARG A 61 3.67 -3.43 12.61
N ASP A 62 4.54 -4.04 13.41
CA ASP A 62 5.63 -3.35 14.10
C ASP A 62 6.60 -2.71 13.08
N GLU A 63 6.75 -3.35 11.92
CA GLU A 63 7.62 -2.89 10.82
C GLU A 63 7.03 -1.71 10.03
N LEU A 64 5.80 -1.26 10.36
CA LEU A 64 5.08 -0.25 9.59
C LEU A 64 5.88 1.04 9.39
N GLY A 65 6.44 1.58 10.48
CA GLY A 65 7.17 2.85 10.45
C GLY A 65 8.42 2.77 9.57
N VAL A 66 9.23 1.74 9.78
CA VAL A 66 10.48 1.52 9.03
C VAL A 66 10.19 1.39 7.55
N LEU A 67 9.21 0.56 7.21
CA LEU A 67 8.89 0.26 5.83
C LEU A 67 8.25 1.47 5.10
N LEU A 68 7.42 2.27 5.77
CA LEU A 68 6.91 3.53 5.19
C LEU A 68 8.01 4.58 5.05
N ARG A 69 8.91 4.72 6.02
CA ARG A 69 10.07 5.62 5.92
C ARG A 69 10.90 5.27 4.70
N ASP A 70 11.22 3.99 4.53
CA ASP A 70 12.03 3.52 3.40
C ASP A 70 11.32 3.78 2.07
N ALA A 71 10.00 3.58 1.99
CA ALA A 71 9.22 3.95 0.80
C ALA A 71 9.23 5.46 0.53
N LEU A 72 9.06 6.31 1.54
CA LEU A 72 9.06 7.77 1.41
C LEU A 72 10.41 8.35 0.99
N ALA A 73 11.51 7.65 1.31
CA ALA A 73 12.86 8.00 0.89
C ALA A 73 13.13 7.71 -0.60
N THR A 74 12.25 6.94 -1.26
CA THR A 74 12.32 6.69 -2.71
C THR A 74 11.57 7.75 -3.52
N LYS A 75 11.66 7.66 -4.86
CA LYS A 75 10.81 8.45 -5.78
C LYS A 75 9.49 7.74 -6.13
N ALA A 76 8.93 6.98 -5.19
CA ALA A 76 7.60 6.41 -5.35
C ALA A 76 6.59 7.51 -5.73
N ARG A 77 5.79 7.22 -6.76
CA ARG A 77 4.74 8.12 -7.27
C ARG A 77 3.67 8.36 -6.21
N TRP A 78 3.31 7.30 -5.50
CA TRP A 78 2.18 7.27 -4.59
C TRP A 78 2.46 6.34 -3.42
N VAL A 79 2.15 6.76 -2.20
CA VAL A 79 2.32 5.96 -0.98
C VAL A 79 1.04 6.01 -0.17
N GLY A 80 0.44 4.87 0.14
CA GLY A 80 -0.79 4.82 0.90
C GLY A 80 -0.93 3.60 1.78
N ILE A 81 -1.78 3.76 2.80
CA ILE A 81 -2.02 2.76 3.83
C ILE A 81 -3.51 2.60 4.12
N MET A 82 -3.96 1.35 4.20
CA MET A 82 -5.32 1.06 4.65
C MET A 82 -5.56 1.49 6.10
N GLY A 83 -6.81 1.83 6.41
CA GLY A 83 -7.18 2.12 7.79
C GLY A 83 -8.54 2.79 7.87
N ASN A 84 -9.05 2.91 9.08
CA ASN A 84 -10.30 3.63 9.32
C ASN A 84 -10.02 5.15 9.33
N PRO A 85 -10.73 5.96 8.51
CA PRO A 85 -10.57 7.42 8.49
C PRO A 85 -10.96 8.09 9.82
N ARG A 86 -11.76 7.44 10.66
CA ARG A 86 -12.23 7.99 11.95
C ARG A 86 -11.16 8.03 13.04
N HIS A 87 -10.03 7.35 12.84
CA HIS A 87 -8.95 7.30 13.83
C HIS A 87 -7.68 7.90 13.24
N ALA A 88 -6.81 8.44 14.10
CA ALA A 88 -5.46 8.83 13.69
C ALA A 88 -4.73 7.65 13.02
N GLY A 89 -3.81 7.95 12.11
CA GLY A 89 -3.04 6.94 11.41
C GLY A 89 -1.93 6.41 12.30
N PRO A 90 -1.79 5.09 12.51
CA PRO A 90 -0.65 4.57 13.28
C PRO A 90 0.67 4.94 12.61
N HIS A 91 0.67 5.14 11.28
CA HIS A 91 1.83 5.62 10.53
C HIS A 91 2.33 6.99 11.00
N VAL A 92 1.45 7.89 11.49
CA VAL A 92 1.86 9.25 11.88
C VAL A 92 2.81 9.16 13.07
N ALA A 93 2.40 8.45 14.13
CA ALA A 93 3.23 8.25 15.31
C ALA A 93 4.50 7.45 14.94
N ALA A 94 4.35 6.32 14.24
CA ALA A 94 5.46 5.47 13.87
C ALA A 94 6.53 6.19 13.02
N LEU A 95 6.14 7.07 12.10
CA LEU A 95 7.06 7.86 11.29
C LEU A 95 7.68 9.03 12.08
N THR A 96 6.90 9.66 12.95
CA THR A 96 7.40 10.74 13.84
C THR A 96 8.48 10.21 14.78
N ASP A 97 8.28 9.04 15.37
CA ASP A 97 9.25 8.39 16.27
C ASP A 97 10.55 8.01 15.55
N LEU A 98 10.49 7.83 14.22
CA LEU A 98 11.64 7.58 13.35
C LEU A 98 12.28 8.87 12.81
N GLY A 99 11.78 10.06 13.21
CA GLY A 99 12.33 11.35 12.80
C GLY A 99 12.00 11.76 11.37
N VAL A 100 10.94 11.20 10.77
CA VAL A 100 10.49 11.60 9.43
C VAL A 100 9.77 12.95 9.50
N ASP A 101 10.11 13.85 8.58
CA ASP A 101 9.52 15.18 8.53
C ASP A 101 8.01 15.14 8.31
N ALA A 102 7.27 16.03 8.98
CA ALA A 102 5.81 16.10 8.89
C ALA A 102 5.31 16.30 7.45
N ALA A 103 6.09 16.98 6.60
CA ALA A 103 5.79 17.17 5.18
C ALA A 103 5.82 15.83 4.41
N ASP A 104 6.75 14.94 4.74
CA ASP A 104 6.82 13.61 4.12
C ASP A 104 5.74 12.67 4.67
N ILE A 105 5.46 12.75 5.97
CA ILE A 105 4.33 12.02 6.58
C ILE A 105 3.01 12.39 5.88
N ALA A 106 2.82 13.67 5.55
CA ALA A 106 1.62 14.14 4.86
C ALA A 106 1.45 13.61 3.43
N ARG A 107 2.51 13.05 2.81
CA ARG A 107 2.43 12.36 1.50
C ARG A 107 1.75 10.99 1.60
N VAL A 108 1.57 10.44 2.81
CA VAL A 108 0.95 9.12 3.00
C VAL A 108 -0.58 9.21 2.90
N HIS A 109 -1.14 8.61 1.86
CA HIS A 109 -2.58 8.56 1.63
C HIS A 109 -3.27 7.60 2.61
N ARG A 110 -4.27 8.09 3.35
CA ARG A 110 -5.11 7.27 4.23
C ARG A 110 -6.51 7.87 4.39
N PRO A 111 -7.60 7.08 4.27
CA PRO A 111 -7.62 5.67 3.86
C PRO A 111 -7.32 5.54 2.36
N ILE A 112 -6.80 4.38 1.96
CA ILE A 112 -6.67 4.04 0.53
C ILE A 112 -7.98 3.53 -0.05
N GLY A 113 -8.13 3.72 -1.35
CA GLY A 113 -9.23 3.20 -2.14
C GLY A 113 -10.47 4.09 -2.17
N LEU A 114 -11.30 3.87 -3.19
CA LEU A 114 -12.57 4.58 -3.35
C LEU A 114 -13.62 4.07 -2.36
N ASN A 115 -14.45 4.98 -1.85
CA ASN A 115 -15.53 4.62 -0.93
C ASN A 115 -16.68 3.89 -1.66
N ILE A 116 -16.53 2.57 -1.82
CA ILE A 116 -17.55 1.68 -2.40
C ILE A 116 -18.27 0.83 -1.34
N GLY A 117 -18.03 1.11 -0.05
CA GLY A 117 -18.59 0.32 1.05
C GLY A 117 -17.98 -1.09 1.20
N SER A 118 -16.76 -1.31 0.68
CA SER A 118 -16.05 -2.58 0.71
C SER A 118 -15.87 -3.14 2.12
N ARG A 119 -16.07 -4.45 2.29
CA ARG A 119 -15.95 -5.15 3.59
C ARG A 119 -15.04 -6.36 3.55
N ILE A 120 -14.96 -7.04 2.41
CA ILE A 120 -14.15 -8.26 2.28
C ILE A 120 -12.87 -7.99 1.48
N PRO A 121 -11.83 -8.82 1.63
CA PRO A 121 -10.54 -8.60 0.96
C PRO A 121 -10.58 -8.31 -0.55
N PRO A 122 -11.35 -9.04 -1.38
CA PRO A 122 -11.41 -8.73 -2.81
C PRO A 122 -12.06 -7.37 -3.11
N GLU A 123 -13.10 -6.98 -2.35
CA GLU A 123 -13.73 -5.65 -2.51
C GLU A 123 -12.77 -4.53 -2.11
N ILE A 124 -12.00 -4.72 -1.02
CA ILE A 124 -11.00 -3.76 -0.57
C ILE A 124 -9.89 -3.62 -1.63
N ALA A 125 -9.46 -4.73 -2.24
CA ALA A 125 -8.51 -4.72 -3.34
C ALA A 125 -9.05 -3.96 -4.57
N ILE A 126 -10.31 -4.19 -4.96
CA ILE A 126 -10.97 -3.46 -6.06
C ILE A 126 -11.04 -1.95 -5.74
N SER A 127 -11.50 -1.60 -4.55
CA SER A 127 -11.56 -0.20 -4.07
C SER A 127 -10.20 0.47 -4.15
N THR A 128 -9.15 -0.22 -3.66
CA THR A 128 -7.77 0.27 -3.67
C THR A 128 -7.27 0.50 -5.09
N LEU A 129 -7.40 -0.51 -5.97
CA LEU A 129 -6.96 -0.42 -7.36
C LEU A 129 -7.71 0.68 -8.12
N ALA A 130 -9.03 0.80 -7.92
CA ALA A 130 -9.81 1.88 -8.51
C ALA A 130 -9.34 3.26 -8.03
N GLY A 131 -8.96 3.40 -6.76
CA GLY A 131 -8.37 4.62 -6.21
C GLY A 131 -7.03 4.97 -6.86
N LEU A 132 -6.13 3.99 -7.00
CA LEU A 132 -4.84 4.17 -7.68
C LEU A 132 -5.01 4.62 -9.13
N LEU A 133 -5.93 3.98 -9.86
CA LEU A 133 -6.22 4.34 -11.25
C LEU A 133 -6.83 5.73 -11.38
N ALA A 134 -7.74 6.11 -10.47
CA ALA A 134 -8.34 7.43 -10.44
C ALA A 134 -7.27 8.51 -10.20
N ASP A 135 -6.43 8.31 -9.19
CA ASP A 135 -5.30 9.19 -8.87
C ASP A 135 -4.33 9.35 -10.05
N ARG A 136 -3.89 8.22 -10.63
CA ARG A 136 -3.02 8.20 -11.82
C ARG A 136 -3.61 8.96 -13.01
N ASN A 137 -4.92 8.91 -13.18
CA ASN A 137 -5.63 9.61 -14.25
C ASN A 137 -6.08 11.03 -13.88
N SER A 138 -5.70 11.54 -12.69
CA SER A 138 -6.15 12.83 -12.16
C SER A 138 -7.67 12.96 -12.12
N ARG A 139 -8.35 11.91 -11.66
CA ARG A 139 -9.81 11.87 -11.51
C ARG A 139 -10.20 11.64 -10.05
N PRO A 140 -11.34 12.19 -9.60
CA PRO A 140 -11.81 11.98 -8.23
C PRO A 140 -12.29 10.53 -7.97
N GLY A 141 -12.61 9.79 -9.04
CA GLY A 141 -13.34 8.53 -8.95
C GLY A 141 -14.83 8.74 -8.66
N GLY A 142 -15.65 7.74 -8.99
CA GLY A 142 -17.11 7.80 -8.83
C GLY A 142 -17.85 8.11 -10.13
N PHE A 143 -19.07 8.63 -10.01
CA PHE A 143 -20.00 8.82 -11.14
C PHE A 143 -19.97 10.23 -11.77
N ALA A 144 -19.03 11.07 -11.36
CA ALA A 144 -18.79 12.40 -11.95
C ALA A 144 -17.73 12.28 -13.07
N PHE A 145 -18.02 12.84 -14.25
CA PHE A 145 -17.20 12.72 -15.46
C PHE A 145 -16.58 14.06 -15.89
#